data_AF-A0A7S4FDL9-F1
#
_entry.id   AF-A0A7S4FDL9-F1
#
_cell.length_a   1.000
_cell.length_b   1.000
_cell.length_c   1.000
_cell.angle_alpha   90.00
_cell.angle_beta   90.00
_cell.angle_gamma   90.00
#
_symmetry.space_group_name_H-M   'P 1'
#
loop_
_entity.id
_entity.type
_entity.pdbx_description
1 polymer ?
#
loop_
_entity_poly.entity_id
_entity_poly.type
_entity_poly.pdbx_seq_one_letter_code
_entity_poly.pdbx_strand_id
1 'polypeptide(L)'
;HAAPADEVAHASPLVAMLLKGVKCNNGAYKCSLVQAASELGMDAHAAHAELVDLQQAGRLRLEMQDPAFYVKLCAAPSAEQVEALALALHERMDAVASLQRLKLVAMTRMLWTLAGKSPPLPDS
;
A
#
# COMPACT_ATOMS: atom_id res chain seq x y z
N HIS A 1 15.07 -26.63 -27.66
CA HIS A 1 14.45 -26.69 -26.33
C HIS A 1 14.17 -25.27 -25.90
N ALA A 2 12.90 -24.85 -25.85
CA ALA A 2 12.53 -23.52 -25.37
C ALA A 2 12.83 -23.43 -23.87
N ALA A 3 13.23 -22.26 -23.38
CA ALA A 3 13.42 -22.10 -21.93
C ALA A 3 12.05 -22.28 -21.25
N PRO A 4 11.98 -22.84 -20.03
CA PRO A 4 10.69 -23.03 -19.34
C PRO A 4 9.91 -21.71 -19.15
N ALA A 5 10.58 -20.55 -19.18
CA ALA A 5 9.95 -19.23 -19.19
C ALA A 5 9.16 -18.94 -20.49
N ASP A 6 9.60 -19.45 -21.63
CA ASP A 6 8.94 -19.24 -22.94
C ASP A 6 7.62 -20.03 -23.02
N GLU A 7 7.57 -21.23 -22.45
CA GLU A 7 6.36 -22.07 -22.45
C GLU A 7 5.24 -21.49 -21.56
N VAL A 8 5.61 -20.85 -20.43
CA VAL A 8 4.64 -20.23 -19.52
C VAL A 8 4.26 -18.81 -19.98
N ALA A 9 5.15 -18.08 -20.67
CA ALA A 9 4.83 -16.79 -21.27
C ALA A 9 3.70 -16.88 -22.31
N HIS A 10 3.61 -17.99 -23.04
CA HIS A 10 2.50 -18.24 -23.98
C HIS A 10 1.17 -18.57 -23.29
N ALA A 11 1.20 -18.96 -22.01
CA ALA A 11 -0.01 -19.33 -21.28
C ALA A 11 -0.82 -18.12 -20.81
N SER A 12 -0.19 -16.93 -20.67
CA SER A 12 -0.85 -15.73 -20.20
C SER A 12 -0.11 -14.44 -20.64
N PRO A 13 -0.83 -13.44 -21.19
CA PRO A 13 -0.28 -12.10 -21.44
C PRO A 13 0.28 -11.45 -20.17
N LEU A 14 -0.32 -11.72 -19.00
CA LEU A 14 0.15 -11.24 -17.71
C LEU A 14 1.51 -11.83 -17.37
N VAL A 15 1.70 -13.14 -17.52
CA VAL A 15 3.01 -13.78 -17.28
C VAL A 15 4.06 -13.25 -18.25
N ALA A 16 3.73 -13.08 -19.53
CA ALA A 16 4.64 -12.48 -20.50
C ALA A 16 5.07 -11.06 -20.10
N MET A 17 4.15 -10.25 -19.56
CA MET A 17 4.45 -8.91 -19.05
C MET A 17 5.33 -8.94 -17.80
N LEU A 18 5.03 -9.82 -16.84
CA LEU A 18 5.84 -9.99 -15.63
C LEU A 18 7.28 -10.41 -15.99
N LEU A 19 7.46 -11.28 -16.99
CA LEU A 19 8.78 -11.71 -17.45
C LEU A 19 9.58 -10.60 -18.16
N LYS A 20 8.92 -9.65 -18.84
CA LYS A 20 9.58 -8.50 -19.48
C LYS A 20 10.14 -7.49 -18.47
N GLY A 21 9.51 -7.37 -17.30
CA GLY A 21 9.86 -6.37 -16.29
C GLY A 21 11.03 -6.73 -15.36
N VAL A 22 11.72 -7.86 -15.59
CA VAL A 22 12.54 -8.49 -14.54
C VAL A 22 14.04 -8.39 -14.78
N LYS A 23 14.77 -8.04 -13.70
CA LYS A 23 16.17 -8.42 -13.50
C LYS A 23 16.22 -9.79 -12.84
N CYS A 24 16.69 -10.81 -13.54
CA CYS A 24 16.86 -12.15 -12.96
C CYS A 24 17.97 -12.07 -11.89
N ASN A 25 17.59 -12.25 -10.63
CA ASN A 25 18.54 -12.49 -9.54
C ASN A 25 18.24 -13.87 -8.97
N ASN A 26 19.21 -14.78 -9.04
CA ASN A 26 19.15 -16.13 -8.50
C ASN A 26 17.96 -16.98 -9.01
N GLY A 27 17.49 -16.74 -10.24
CA GLY A 27 16.40 -17.51 -10.85
C GLY A 27 14.99 -17.13 -10.35
N ALA A 28 14.87 -16.12 -9.49
CA ALA A 28 13.58 -15.57 -9.06
C ALA A 28 13.24 -14.30 -9.84
N TYR A 29 11.98 -14.21 -10.28
CA TYR A 29 11.46 -13.05 -11.01
C TYR A 29 10.67 -12.16 -10.05
N LYS A 30 11.10 -10.91 -9.86
CA LYS A 30 10.41 -9.92 -9.01
C LYS A 30 9.88 -8.77 -9.88
N CYS A 31 8.57 -8.52 -9.79
CA CYS A 31 7.88 -7.51 -10.58
C CYS A 31 6.66 -6.99 -9.82
N SER A 32 6.29 -5.73 -10.07
CA SER A 32 5.08 -5.13 -9.50
C SER A 32 3.84 -5.65 -10.23
N LEU A 33 3.04 -6.47 -9.54
CA LEU A 33 1.80 -7.03 -10.10
C LEU A 33 0.83 -5.93 -10.55
N VAL A 34 0.71 -4.87 -9.77
CA VAL A 34 -0.21 -3.76 -10.08
C VAL A 34 0.24 -3.00 -11.32
N GLN A 35 1.56 -2.84 -11.51
CA GLN A 35 2.07 -2.22 -12.72
C GLN A 35 1.78 -3.08 -13.96
N ALA A 36 2.09 -4.38 -13.89
CA ALA A 36 1.83 -5.30 -15.01
C ALA A 36 0.33 -5.40 -15.33
N ALA A 37 -0.53 -5.48 -14.32
CA ALA A 37 -1.98 -5.47 -14.50
C ALA A 37 -2.46 -4.15 -15.13
N SER A 38 -1.95 -3.01 -14.66
CA SER A 38 -2.33 -1.70 -15.20
C SER A 38 -1.91 -1.53 -16.66
N GLU A 39 -0.73 -2.01 -17.06
CA GLU A 39 -0.26 -1.98 -18.46
C GLU A 39 -1.14 -2.83 -19.38
N LEU A 40 -1.78 -3.87 -18.84
CA LEU A 40 -2.74 -4.72 -19.54
C LEU A 40 -4.20 -4.25 -19.40
N GLY A 41 -4.45 -3.13 -18.71
CA GLY A 41 -5.81 -2.64 -18.45
C GLY A 41 -6.63 -3.58 -17.55
N MET A 42 -5.98 -4.44 -16.79
CA MET A 42 -6.59 -5.42 -15.90
C MET A 42 -6.70 -4.89 -14.47
N ASP A 43 -7.71 -5.35 -13.74
CA ASP A 43 -7.77 -5.18 -12.29
C ASP A 43 -6.69 -6.03 -11.60
N ALA A 44 -6.05 -5.49 -10.57
CA ALA A 44 -4.96 -6.16 -9.88
C ALA A 44 -5.41 -7.42 -9.11
N HIS A 45 -6.66 -7.47 -8.62
CA HIS A 45 -7.20 -8.67 -7.97
C HIS A 45 -7.50 -9.75 -9.01
N ALA A 46 -8.05 -9.36 -10.16
CA ALA A 46 -8.26 -10.28 -11.28
C ALA A 46 -6.94 -10.86 -11.81
N ALA A 47 -5.91 -10.02 -11.96
CA ALA A 47 -4.56 -10.44 -12.32
C ALA A 47 -3.96 -11.40 -11.29
N HIS A 48 -4.15 -11.13 -9.99
CA HIS A 48 -3.73 -12.04 -8.93
C HIS A 48 -4.46 -13.39 -9.01
N ALA A 49 -5.77 -13.40 -9.24
CA ALA A 49 -6.56 -14.63 -9.36
C ALA A 49 -6.04 -15.51 -10.51
N GLU A 50 -5.75 -14.92 -11.67
CA GLU A 50 -5.16 -15.63 -12.81
C GLU A 50 -3.81 -16.27 -12.47
N LEU A 51 -2.94 -15.57 -11.74
CA LEU A 51 -1.64 -16.12 -11.30
C LEU A 51 -1.81 -17.26 -10.29
N VAL A 52 -2.81 -17.17 -9.42
CA VAL A 52 -3.14 -18.25 -8.48
C VAL A 52 -3.64 -19.49 -9.22
N ASP A 53 -4.48 -19.32 -10.24
CA ASP A 53 -4.97 -20.44 -11.07
C ASP A 53 -3.80 -21.14 -11.80
N LEU A 54 -2.85 -20.37 -12.33
CA LEU A 54 -1.64 -20.90 -12.95
C LEU A 54 -0.73 -21.60 -11.94
N GLN A 55 -0.66 -21.12 -10.69
CA GLN A 55 0.03 -21.82 -9.62
C GLN A 55 -0.64 -23.15 -9.26
N GLN A 56 -1.97 -23.17 -9.13
CA GLN A 56 -2.73 -24.39 -8.85
C GLN A 56 -2.59 -25.42 -9.98
N ALA A 57 -2.48 -24.95 -11.22
CA ALA A 57 -2.17 -25.79 -12.38
C ALA A 57 -0.70 -26.26 -12.45
N GLY A 58 0.14 -25.89 -11.47
CA GLY A 58 1.55 -26.27 -11.40
C GLY A 58 2.45 -25.60 -12.44
N ARG A 59 2.00 -24.51 -13.07
CA ARG A 59 2.72 -23.83 -14.15
C ARG A 59 3.68 -22.75 -13.66
N LEU A 60 3.44 -22.19 -12.47
CA LEU A 60 4.32 -21.22 -11.84
C LEU A 60 4.29 -21.36 -10.33
N ARG A 61 5.25 -20.73 -9.66
CA ARG A 61 5.24 -20.53 -8.21
C ARG A 61 5.17 -19.03 -7.93
N LEU A 62 4.11 -18.60 -7.26
CA LEU A 62 3.85 -17.24 -6.85
C LEU A 62 4.28 -17.05 -5.39
N GLU A 63 5.12 -16.05 -5.14
CA GLU A 63 5.45 -15.59 -3.80
C GLU A 63 5.17 -14.10 -3.73
N MET A 64 4.19 -13.72 -2.91
CA MET A 64 3.86 -12.32 -2.69
C MET A 64 4.83 -11.71 -1.68
N GLN A 65 5.52 -10.65 -2.09
CA GLN A 65 6.42 -9.87 -1.25
C GLN A 65 5.97 -8.40 -1.28
N ASP A 66 6.30 -7.65 -0.22
CA ASP A 66 6.09 -6.21 -0.09
C ASP A 66 4.61 -5.76 -0.20
N PRO A 67 3.79 -5.93 0.87
CA PRO A 67 2.43 -5.40 0.86
C PRO A 67 2.44 -3.88 0.72
N ALA A 68 1.68 -3.36 -0.25
CA ALA A 68 1.59 -1.94 -0.54
C ALA A 68 0.15 -1.50 -0.82
N PHE A 69 -0.14 -0.23 -0.55
CA PHE A 69 -1.40 0.41 -0.93
C PHE A 69 -1.25 1.00 -2.32
N TYR A 70 -2.15 0.61 -3.22
CA TYR A 70 -2.20 1.15 -4.57
C TYR A 70 -3.47 1.97 -4.75
N VAL A 71 -3.30 3.21 -5.21
CA VAL A 71 -4.40 4.14 -5.46
C VAL A 71 -4.32 4.59 -6.90
N LYS A 72 -5.41 4.41 -7.65
CA LYS A 72 -5.54 4.92 -9.01
C LYS A 72 -6.15 6.31 -8.96
N LEU A 73 -5.42 7.31 -9.42
CA LEU A 73 -5.98 8.65 -9.65
C LEU A 73 -6.67 8.66 -11.02
N CYS A 74 -7.91 9.15 -11.06
CA CYS A 74 -8.67 9.29 -12.31
C CYS A 74 -8.12 10.38 -13.24
N ALA A 75 -7.34 11.31 -12.69
CA ALA A 75 -6.67 12.37 -13.43
C ALA A 75 -5.36 12.74 -12.71
N ALA A 76 -4.38 13.24 -13.46
CA ALA A 76 -3.18 13.81 -12.87
C ALA A 76 -3.55 15.10 -12.12
N PRO A 77 -3.21 15.23 -10.83
CA PRO A 77 -3.53 16.43 -10.06
C PRO A 77 -2.68 17.61 -10.53
N SER A 78 -3.25 18.82 -10.51
CA SER A 78 -2.49 20.05 -10.72
C SER A 78 -1.59 20.36 -9.52
N ALA A 79 -0.58 21.22 -9.71
CA ALA A 79 0.30 21.64 -8.62
C ALA A 79 -0.48 22.26 -7.44
N GLU A 80 -1.47 23.10 -7.75
CA GLU A 80 -2.36 23.71 -6.75
C GLU A 80 -3.18 22.66 -5.97
N GLN A 81 -3.68 21.62 -6.66
CA GLN A 81 -4.41 20.54 -6.00
C GLN A 81 -3.51 19.71 -5.08
N VAL A 82 -2.26 19.48 -5.46
CA VAL A 82 -1.28 18.79 -4.62
C VAL A 82 -0.97 19.62 -3.37
N GLU A 83 -0.77 20.93 -3.52
CA GLU A 83 -0.49 21.82 -2.39
C GLU A 83 -1.69 21.94 -1.44
N ALA A 84 -2.90 22.10 -1.97
CA ALA A 84 -4.13 22.13 -1.19
C ALA A 84 -4.34 20.81 -0.40
N LEU A 85 -4.06 19.67 -1.03
CA LEU A 85 -4.13 18.36 -0.36
C LEU A 85 -3.07 18.25 0.74
N ALA A 86 -1.85 18.71 0.51
CA ALA A 86 -0.79 18.70 1.50
C ALA A 86 -1.16 19.53 2.74
N LEU A 87 -1.72 20.72 2.53
CA LEU A 87 -2.18 21.58 3.62
C LEU A 87 -3.33 20.94 4.42
N ALA A 88 -4.33 20.38 3.72
CA ALA A 88 -5.45 19.69 4.37
C ALA A 88 -4.99 18.47 5.19
N LEU A 89 -4.02 17.70 4.69
CA LEU A 89 -3.43 16.58 5.43
C LEU A 89 -2.69 17.07 6.67
N HIS A 90 -1.94 18.16 6.56
CA HIS A 90 -1.23 18.75 7.70
C HIS A 90 -2.19 19.21 8.80
N GLU A 91 -3.23 19.96 8.45
CA GLU A 91 -4.26 20.39 9.40
C GLU A 91 -4.93 19.21 10.12
N ARG A 92 -5.17 18.11 9.39
CA ARG A 92 -5.75 16.90 9.99
C ARG A 92 -4.79 16.23 10.97
N MET A 93 -3.50 16.17 10.65
CA MET A 93 -2.50 15.64 11.57
C MET A 93 -2.41 16.48 12.85
N ASP A 94 -2.45 17.80 12.74
CA ASP A 94 -2.44 18.71 13.89
C ASP A 94 -3.68 18.57 14.76
N ALA A 95 -4.86 18.44 14.15
CA ALA A 95 -6.10 18.19 14.87
C ALA A 95 -6.03 16.87 15.66
N VAL A 96 -5.50 15.80 15.06
CA VAL A 96 -5.30 14.51 15.75
C VAL A 96 -4.33 14.65 16.91
N ALA A 97 -3.20 15.32 16.72
CA ALA A 97 -2.23 15.56 17.79
C ALA A 97 -2.82 16.39 18.94
N SER A 98 -3.63 17.40 18.62
CA SER A 98 -4.37 18.20 19.62
C SER A 98 -5.34 17.34 20.42
N LEU A 99 -6.14 16.49 19.76
CA LEU A 99 -7.07 15.57 20.42
C LEU A 99 -6.35 14.59 21.35
N GLN A 100 -5.20 14.05 20.93
CA GLN A 100 -4.39 13.17 21.78
C GLN A 100 -3.87 13.89 23.03
N ARG A 101 -3.41 15.14 22.90
CA ARG A 101 -2.99 15.96 24.04
C ARG A 101 -4.14 16.27 25.00
N LEU A 102 -5.29 16.68 24.48
CA LEU A 102 -6.50 16.93 25.29
C LEU A 102 -6.94 15.69 26.05
N LYS A 103 -6.90 14.51 25.40
CA LYS A 103 -7.19 13.23 26.04
C LYS A 103 -6.24 12.97 27.22
N LEU A 104 -4.93 13.17 27.04
CA LEU A 104 -3.95 12.99 28.11
C LEU A 104 -4.22 13.95 29.28
N VAL A 105 -4.48 15.23 29.00
CA VAL A 105 -4.81 16.21 30.05
C VAL A 105 -6.07 15.81 30.82
N ALA A 106 -7.12 15.39 30.13
CA ALA A 106 -8.37 14.94 30.75
C ALA A 106 -8.14 13.70 31.63
N MET A 107 -7.38 12.72 31.15
CA MET A 107 -7.03 11.52 31.91
C MET A 107 -6.22 11.86 33.17
N THR A 108 -5.20 12.72 33.04
CA THR A 108 -4.40 13.16 34.19
C THR A 108 -5.25 13.88 35.22
N ARG A 109 -6.13 14.80 34.80
CA ARG A 109 -7.07 15.48 35.70
C ARG A 109 -7.96 14.48 36.43
N MET A 110 -8.55 13.51 35.72
CA MET A 110 -9.40 12.48 36.31
C MET A 110 -8.64 11.66 37.37
N LEU A 111 -7.43 11.19 37.03
CA LEU A 111 -6.58 10.42 37.97
C LEU A 111 -6.21 11.25 39.21
N TRP A 112 -5.92 12.54 39.01
CA TRP A 112 -5.56 13.44 40.10
C TRP A 112 -6.72 13.68 41.06
N THR A 113 -7.92 13.89 40.52
CA THR A 113 -9.16 13.99 41.30
C THR A 113 -9.45 12.70 42.07
N LEU A 114 -9.29 11.54 41.43
CA LEU A 114 -9.47 10.23 42.08
C LEU A 114 -8.45 9.97 43.20
N ALA A 115 -7.23 10.51 43.07
CA ALA A 115 -6.19 10.41 44.09
C ALA A 115 -6.40 11.37 45.28
N GLY A 116 -7.49 12.15 45.30
CA GLY A 116 -7.78 13.11 46.37
C GLY A 116 -6.87 14.34 46.38
N LYS A 117 -6.21 14.65 45.25
CA LYS A 117 -5.33 15.81 45.11
C LYS A 117 -5.99 16.87 44.21
N SER A 118 -5.72 18.15 44.45
CA SER A 118 -6.14 19.24 43.54
C SER A 118 -5.24 19.27 42.30
N PRO A 119 -5.77 19.31 41.07
CA PRO A 119 -4.95 19.29 39.85
C PRO A 119 -4.07 20.54 39.77
N PRO A 120 -2.83 20.42 39.26
CA PRO A 120 -1.98 21.59 39.01
C PRO A 120 -2.66 22.50 37.98
N LEU A 121 -2.68 23.81 38.25
CA LEU A 121 -3.13 24.82 37.30
C LEU A 121 -2.16 24.83 36.10
N PRO A 122 -2.64 24.95 34.85
CA PRO A 122 -1.75 25.09 33.71
C PRO A 122 -0.98 26.42 33.83
N ASP A 123 0.34 26.35 33.72
CA ASP A 123 1.21 27.54 33.66
C ASP A 123 0.78 28.42 32.48
N SER A 124 0.62 29.72 32.77
CA SER A 124 0.16 30.76 31.83
C SER A 124 1.21 31.08 30.77
#